data_AF-A0A926TCD0-F1
#
_entry.id   AF-A0A926TCD0-F1
#
_cell.length_a   1.000
_cell.length_b   1.000
_cell.length_c   1.000
_cell.angle_alpha   90.00
_cell.angle_beta   90.00
_cell.angle_gamma   90.00
#
_symmetry.space_group_name_H-M   'P 1'
#
loop_
_entity.id
_entity.type
_entity.pdbx_description
1 polymer ?
#
loop_
_entity_poly.entity_id
_entity_poly.type
_entity_poly.pdbx_seq_one_letter_code
_entity_poly.pdbx_strand_id
1 'polypeptide(L)'
;MIRKLDAPANSDGEQDYEWEPALTLSHAVRRGLEYPRRSFNLYLKAKQQDLDQAILGFTTDDRLVLGLSIDDAEERPENLERAKELLSLLAEEYGCHRGLILVEQPPPNSEEMFVRQPDDPHSICLYS
;
A
#
# COMPACT_ATOMS: atom_id res chain seq x y z
N MET A 1 18.09 -19.32 -17.28
CA MET A 1 18.91 -18.50 -16.36
C MET A 1 18.15 -17.20 -16.14
N ILE A 2 17.35 -17.12 -15.07
CA ILE A 2 16.49 -15.96 -14.76
C ILE A 2 17.39 -14.89 -14.16
N ARG A 3 17.54 -13.75 -14.83
CA ARG A 3 18.36 -12.64 -14.34
C ARG A 3 17.61 -11.92 -13.21
N LYS A 4 18.31 -11.68 -12.10
CA LYS A 4 17.88 -10.74 -11.05
C LYS A 4 17.47 -9.43 -11.69
N LEU A 5 16.41 -8.85 -11.16
CA LEU A 5 15.66 -7.77 -11.74
C LEU A 5 16.39 -6.43 -11.55
N ASP A 6 16.86 -5.87 -12.66
CA ASP A 6 17.63 -4.63 -12.72
C ASP A 6 16.71 -3.42 -12.54
N ALA A 7 16.38 -3.06 -11.30
CA ALA A 7 15.93 -1.69 -11.02
C ALA A 7 17.16 -0.84 -10.68
N PRO A 8 17.39 0.31 -11.34
CA PRO A 8 18.42 1.22 -10.89
C PRO A 8 18.10 1.69 -9.47
N ALA A 9 19.10 1.68 -8.60
CA ALA A 9 19.03 2.38 -7.33
C ALA A 9 18.90 3.87 -7.66
N ASN A 10 17.69 4.44 -7.54
CA ASN A 10 17.55 5.89 -7.53
C ASN A 10 18.32 6.39 -6.31
N SER A 11 19.35 7.18 -6.57
CA SER A 11 20.42 7.54 -5.65
C SER A 11 20.14 8.78 -4.81
N ASP A 12 18.91 9.29 -4.77
CA ASP A 12 18.55 10.46 -3.98
C ASP A 12 17.15 10.26 -3.38
N GLY A 13 17.03 10.48 -2.07
CA GLY A 13 16.01 9.92 -1.18
C GLY A 13 14.57 10.44 -1.32
N GLU A 14 14.12 10.87 -2.50
CA GLU A 14 12.72 11.15 -2.80
C GLU A 14 12.19 10.09 -3.76
N GLN A 15 11.24 9.28 -3.29
CA GLN A 15 10.51 8.36 -4.15
C GLN A 15 9.54 9.17 -4.99
N ASP A 16 9.96 9.61 -6.18
CA ASP A 16 9.08 10.21 -7.18
C ASP A 16 8.03 9.16 -7.61
N TYR A 17 6.84 9.23 -7.04
CA TYR A 17 5.73 8.38 -7.43
C TYR A 17 5.12 8.87 -8.75
N GLU A 18 5.25 8.07 -9.80
CA GLU A 18 4.53 8.29 -11.05
C GLU A 18 3.09 7.76 -10.93
N TRP A 19 2.10 8.66 -11.04
CA TRP A 19 0.68 8.29 -11.02
C TRP A 19 0.13 8.16 -12.44
N GLU A 20 -0.49 7.01 -12.72
CA GLU A 20 -1.07 6.68 -14.02
C GLU A 20 -2.46 6.04 -13.83
N PRO A 21 -3.49 6.45 -14.60
CA PRO A 21 -4.78 5.77 -14.56
C PRO A 21 -4.67 4.36 -15.16
N ALA A 22 -4.96 3.34 -14.35
CA ALA A 22 -5.07 1.98 -14.84
C ALA A 22 -6.36 1.79 -15.65
N LEU A 23 -6.25 1.64 -16.97
CA LEU A 23 -7.40 1.41 -17.85
C LEU A 23 -8.01 0.01 -17.66
N THR A 24 -7.14 -0.99 -17.50
CA THR A 24 -7.51 -2.40 -17.25
C THR A 24 -6.42 -3.07 -16.41
N LEU A 25 -6.73 -4.21 -15.78
CA LEU A 25 -5.71 -5.00 -15.07
C LEU A 25 -4.58 -5.45 -16.02
N SER A 26 -4.91 -5.87 -17.24
CA SER A 26 -3.91 -6.27 -18.24
C SER A 26 -3.01 -5.11 -18.66
N HIS A 27 -3.54 -3.88 -18.73
CA HIS A 27 -2.76 -2.69 -19.01
C HIS A 27 -1.74 -2.44 -17.90
N ALA A 28 -2.19 -2.43 -16.63
CA ALA A 28 -1.33 -2.25 -15.47
C ALA A 28 -0.21 -3.31 -15.41
N VAL A 29 -0.55 -4.58 -15.59
CA VAL A 29 0.44 -5.67 -15.61
C VAL A 29 1.44 -5.49 -16.75
N ARG A 30 0.99 -5.10 -17.95
CA ARG A 30 1.90 -4.83 -19.07
C ARG A 30 2.87 -3.70 -18.75
N ARG A 31 2.38 -2.60 -18.17
CA ARG A 31 3.21 -1.45 -17.79
C ARG A 31 4.26 -1.80 -16.75
N GLY A 32 3.91 -2.62 -15.75
CA GLY A 32 4.89 -3.13 -14.78
C GLY A 32 5.96 -4.04 -15.37
N LEU A 33 5.62 -4.76 -16.45
CA LEU A 33 6.52 -5.69 -17.14
C LEU A 33 7.35 -5.05 -18.26
N GLU A 34 7.00 -3.84 -18.71
CA GLU A 34 7.79 -3.06 -19.67
C GLU A 34 9.19 -2.81 -19.11
N TYR A 35 10.21 -2.81 -19.97
CA TYR A 35 11.59 -2.63 -19.52
C TYR A 35 11.95 -1.14 -19.36
N PRO A 36 12.62 -0.72 -18.26
CA PRO A 36 12.96 -1.54 -17.09
C PRO A 36 11.72 -1.89 -16.27
N ARG A 37 11.66 -3.14 -15.78
CA ARG A 37 10.53 -3.63 -14.97
C ARG A 37 10.37 -2.77 -13.72
N ARG A 38 9.13 -2.54 -13.31
CA ARG A 38 8.78 -1.60 -12.24
C ARG A 38 8.10 -2.32 -11.09
N SER A 39 8.39 -1.91 -9.86
CA SER A 39 7.47 -2.11 -8.75
C SER A 39 6.36 -1.09 -8.84
N PHE A 40 5.12 -1.49 -8.57
CA PHE A 40 3.97 -0.59 -8.64
C PHE A 40 2.83 -1.11 -7.76
N ASN A 41 1.97 -0.18 -7.33
CA ASN A 41 0.73 -0.49 -6.62
C ASN A 41 -0.47 -0.22 -7.52
N LEU A 42 -1.50 -1.05 -7.42
CA LEU A 42 -2.82 -0.80 -7.98
C LEU A 42 -3.80 -0.57 -6.84
N TYR A 43 -4.49 0.56 -6.91
CA TYR A 43 -5.54 0.94 -5.98
C TYR A 43 -6.89 0.74 -6.68
N LEU A 44 -7.61 -0.31 -6.27
CA LEU A 44 -8.87 -0.71 -6.88
C LEU A 44 -10.01 -0.32 -5.94
N LYS A 45 -11.01 0.42 -6.46
CA LYS A 45 -12.19 0.75 -5.68
C LYS A 45 -12.90 -0.54 -5.24
N ALA A 46 -13.13 -0.69 -3.94
CA ALA A 46 -13.83 -1.86 -3.44
C ALA A 46 -15.33 -1.78 -3.79
N LYS A 47 -15.95 -2.95 -4.03
CA LYS A 47 -17.40 -3.06 -4.22
C LYS A 47 -18.16 -3.15 -2.89
N GLN A 48 -17.49 -3.65 -1.87
CA GLN A 48 -18.02 -3.75 -0.51
C GLN A 48 -18.00 -2.37 0.14
N GLN A 49 -19.06 -2.03 0.88
CA GLN A 49 -19.21 -0.72 1.51
C GLN A 49 -18.31 -0.55 2.74
N ASP A 50 -17.88 -1.64 3.37
CA ASP A 50 -17.01 -1.63 4.55
C ASP A 50 -15.51 -1.51 4.19
N LEU A 51 -15.18 -1.44 2.90
CA LEU A 51 -13.83 -1.30 2.37
C LEU A 51 -13.77 -0.07 1.48
N ASP A 52 -12.72 0.74 1.57
CA ASP A 52 -12.53 1.83 0.60
C ASP A 52 -11.86 1.31 -0.67
N GLN A 53 -10.73 0.60 -0.53
CA GLN A 53 -9.93 0.09 -1.65
C GLN A 53 -9.34 -1.29 -1.37
N ALA A 54 -9.10 -2.03 -2.45
CA ALA A 54 -8.17 -3.14 -2.49
C ALA A 54 -6.85 -2.69 -3.13
N ILE A 55 -5.75 -3.09 -2.53
CA ILE A 55 -4.40 -2.69 -2.93
C ILE A 55 -3.65 -3.94 -3.42
N LEU A 56 -3.09 -3.86 -4.63
CA LEU A 56 -2.23 -4.90 -5.19
C LEU A 56 -0.84 -4.31 -5.45
N GLY A 57 0.15 -4.71 -4.65
CA GLY A 57 1.54 -4.31 -4.82
C GLY A 57 2.35 -5.37 -5.54
N PHE A 58 3.03 -4.98 -6.61
CA PHE A 58 3.94 -5.85 -7.35
C PHE A 58 5.37 -5.41 -7.08
N THR A 59 6.22 -6.32 -6.65
CA THR A 59 7.62 -6.03 -6.38
C THR A 59 8.49 -6.34 -7.59
N THR A 60 9.69 -5.74 -7.62
CA THR A 60 10.72 -6.10 -8.61
C THR A 60 11.36 -7.45 -8.32
N ASP A 61 10.91 -8.27 -7.38
CA ASP A 61 11.43 -9.61 -7.11
C ASP A 61 10.35 -10.69 -7.23
N ASP A 62 9.36 -10.43 -8.09
CA ASP A 62 8.25 -11.33 -8.43
C ASP A 62 7.39 -11.72 -7.20
N ARG A 63 7.20 -10.78 -6.26
CA ARG A 63 6.28 -10.92 -5.12
C ARG A 63 5.02 -10.08 -5.32
N LEU A 64 3.93 -10.56 -4.74
CA LEU A 64 2.64 -9.89 -4.69
C LEU A 64 2.32 -9.53 -3.24
N VAL A 65 1.98 -8.27 -3.01
CA VAL A 65 1.47 -7.74 -1.74
C VAL A 65 -0.03 -7.49 -1.93
N LEU A 66 -0.83 -8.04 -1.02
CA LEU A 66 -2.27 -7.83 -0.99
C LEU A 66 -2.59 -6.94 0.22
N GLY A 67 -3.38 -5.90 -0.02
CA GLY A 67 -3.83 -4.98 1.02
C GLY A 67 -5.30 -4.62 0.84
N LEU A 68 -5.91 -4.18 1.93
CA LEU A 68 -7.23 -3.56 1.96
C LEU A 68 -7.13 -2.27 2.76
N SER A 69 -7.85 -1.23 2.34
CA SER A 69 -8.06 -0.04 3.13
C SER A 69 -9.50 0.00 3.64
N ILE A 70 -9.64 0.46 4.88
CA ILE A 70 -10.91 0.80 5.51
C ILE A 70 -10.85 2.28 5.88
N ASP A 71 -11.99 2.96 5.81
CA ASP A 71 -12.09 4.34 6.27
C ASP A 71 -12.14 4.37 7.81
N ASP A 72 -11.28 5.20 8.42
CA ASP A 72 -11.14 5.35 9.86
C ASP A 72 -11.17 6.80 10.31
N ALA A 73 -12.04 7.61 9.70
CA ALA A 73 -12.21 9.03 10.00
C ALA A 73 -12.49 9.35 11.49
N GLU A 74 -12.93 8.38 12.29
CA GLU A 74 -13.27 8.54 13.71
C GLU A 74 -12.35 7.72 14.65
N GLU A 75 -11.26 7.13 14.15
CA GLU A 75 -10.30 6.33 14.94
C GLU A 75 -10.99 5.27 15.82
N ARG A 76 -11.94 4.55 15.24
CA ARG A 76 -12.82 3.65 16.01
C ARG A 76 -12.08 2.36 16.34
N PRO A 77 -12.03 1.91 17.61
CA PRO A 77 -11.37 0.65 17.97
C PRO A 77 -11.85 -0.56 17.16
N GLU A 78 -13.12 -0.54 16.74
CA GLU A 78 -13.73 -1.57 15.90
C GLU A 78 -13.07 -1.68 14.52
N ASN A 79 -12.55 -0.58 13.97
CA ASN A 79 -11.86 -0.57 12.68
C ASN A 79 -10.51 -1.30 12.78
N LEU A 80 -9.77 -1.13 13.88
CA LEU A 80 -8.54 -1.89 14.10
C LEU A 80 -8.80 -3.39 14.24
N GLU A 81 -9.82 -3.79 15.01
CA GLU A 81 -10.20 -5.20 15.13
C GLU A 81 -10.66 -5.77 13.78
N ARG A 82 -11.41 -4.99 13.00
CA ARG A 82 -11.81 -5.37 11.64
C ARG A 82 -10.60 -5.52 10.71
N ALA A 83 -9.61 -4.62 10.77
CA ALA A 83 -8.38 -4.73 9.99
C ALA A 83 -7.60 -6.01 10.32
N LYS A 84 -7.50 -6.38 11.60
CA LYS A 84 -6.87 -7.64 12.05
C LYS A 84 -7.59 -8.88 11.53
N GLU A 85 -8.93 -8.86 11.55
CA GLU A 85 -9.76 -9.94 11.01
C GLU A 85 -9.53 -10.09 9.50
N LEU A 86 -9.65 -8.99 8.75
CA LEU A 86 -9.45 -8.97 7.30
C LEU A 86 -8.05 -9.45 6.89
N LEU A 87 -7.01 -9.01 7.61
CA LEU A 87 -5.64 -9.46 7.37
C LEU A 87 -5.50 -10.99 7.59
N SER A 88 -6.16 -11.52 8.61
CA SER A 88 -6.15 -12.96 8.89
C SER A 88 -6.87 -13.74 7.78
N LEU A 89 -8.04 -13.26 7.35
CA LEU A 89 -8.83 -13.86 6.26
C LEU A 89 -8.06 -13.85 4.94
N LEU A 90 -7.44 -12.72 4.55
CA LEU A 90 -6.61 -12.65 3.34
C LEU A 90 -5.46 -13.64 3.37
N ALA A 91 -4.76 -13.73 4.51
CA ALA A 91 -3.65 -14.64 4.67
C ALA A 91 -4.08 -16.11 4.53
N GLU A 92 -5.23 -16.47 5.11
CA GLU A 92 -5.79 -17.82 5.05
C GLU A 92 -6.32 -18.16 3.64
N GLU A 93 -7.11 -17.27 3.04
CA GLU A 93 -7.75 -17.50 1.74
C GLU A 93 -6.74 -17.62 0.60
N TYR A 94 -5.71 -16.77 0.60
CA TYR A 94 -4.70 -16.73 -0.46
C TYR A 94 -3.38 -17.42 -0.09
N GLY A 95 -3.31 -18.07 1.09
CA GLY A 95 -2.10 -18.74 1.56
C GLY A 95 -0.90 -17.79 1.69
N CYS A 96 -1.14 -16.54 2.10
CA CYS A 96 -0.14 -15.48 2.17
C CYS A 96 0.52 -15.37 3.55
N HIS A 97 1.72 -14.80 3.60
CA HIS A 97 2.30 -14.37 4.87
C HIS A 97 1.58 -13.12 5.38
N ARG A 98 1.31 -13.05 6.69
CA ARG A 98 0.71 -11.86 7.31
C ARG A 98 1.74 -10.72 7.35
N GLY A 99 1.29 -9.53 6.96
CA GLY A 99 2.08 -8.30 6.95
C GLY A 99 1.74 -7.37 8.12
N LEU A 100 1.82 -6.08 7.85
CA LEU A 100 1.63 -4.99 8.80
C LEU A 100 0.23 -4.35 8.62
N ILE A 101 -0.32 -3.82 9.70
CA ILE A 101 -1.49 -2.92 9.68
C ILE A 101 -0.96 -1.52 9.94
N LEU A 102 -1.30 -0.58 9.07
CA LEU A 102 -0.84 0.80 9.11
C LEU A 102 -2.03 1.74 9.05
N VAL A 103 -1.92 2.86 9.78
CA VAL A 103 -2.86 3.97 9.70
C VAL A 103 -2.18 5.10 8.94
N GLU A 104 -2.71 5.44 7.76
CA GLU A 104 -2.31 6.63 7.03
C GLU A 104 -2.93 7.85 7.69
N GLN A 105 -2.08 8.80 8.08
CA GLN A 105 -2.50 10.05 8.69
C GLN A 105 -2.24 11.21 7.71
N PRO A 106 -3.11 12.23 7.66
CA PRO A 106 -2.83 13.42 6.88
C PRO A 106 -1.52 14.08 7.37
N PRO A 107 -0.74 14.70 6.47
CA PRO A 107 0.51 15.34 6.87
C PRO A 107 0.24 16.45 7.89
N PRO A 108 1.10 16.61 8.91
CA PRO A 108 0.96 17.72 9.85
C PRO A 108 1.14 19.03 9.10
N ASN A 109 0.17 19.95 9.23
CA ASN A 109 0.22 21.24 8.55
C ASN A 109 0.92 22.34 9.38
N SER A 110 1.51 21.98 10.52
CA SER A 110 2.26 22.87 11.39
C SER A 110 3.28 22.09 12.23
N GLU A 111 4.33 22.78 12.68
CA GLU A 111 5.34 22.23 13.60
C GLU A 111 4.70 21.78 14.92
N GLU A 112 3.72 22.50 15.44
CA GLU A 112 3.00 22.13 16.66
C GLU A 112 2.24 20.80 16.49
N MET A 113 1.60 20.58 15.33
CA MET A 113 0.96 19.29 15.03
C MET A 113 1.98 18.17 14.84
N PHE A 114 3.11 18.46 14.20
CA PHE A 114 4.20 17.50 14.02
C PHE A 114 4.73 17.00 15.38
N VAL A 115 4.98 17.92 16.32
CA VAL A 115 5.49 17.58 17.67
C VAL A 115 4.42 16.87 18.53
N ARG A 116 3.13 17.10 18.25
CA ARG A 116 2.01 16.49 18.99
C ARG A 116 1.57 15.12 18.49
N GLN A 117 2.04 14.67 17.32
CA GLN A 117 1.68 13.33 16.86
C GLN A 117 2.14 12.31 17.92
N PRO A 118 1.24 11.42 18.37
CA PRO A 118 1.60 10.42 19.35
C PRO A 118 2.69 9.50 18.78
N ASP A 119 3.54 8.97 19.65
CA ASP A 119 4.45 7.85 19.36
C ASP A 119 3.65 6.54 19.07
N ASP A 120 2.52 6.62 18.35
CA ASP A 120 1.72 5.44 18.03
C ASP A 120 2.48 4.60 16.99
N PRO A 121 2.93 3.38 17.37
CA PRO A 121 3.72 2.53 16.49
C PRO A 121 2.97 2.04 15.25
N HIS A 122 1.66 2.32 15.12
CA HIS A 122 0.85 1.97 13.95
C HIS A 122 0.61 3.14 12.99
N SER A 123 1.04 4.35 13.34
CA SER A 123 0.87 5.54 12.51
C SER A 123 2.07 5.76 11.59
N ILE A 124 1.82 6.03 10.31
CA ILE A 124 2.84 6.51 9.37
C ILE A 124 2.36 7.81 8.75
N CYS A 125 3.13 8.88 8.93
CA CYS A 125 3.04 10.08 8.10
C CYS A 125 3.82 9.86 6.82
N LEU A 126 3.11 9.86 5.69
CA LEU A 126 3.75 9.88 4.37
C LEU A 126 4.02 11.34 3.99
N TYR A 127 5.29 11.65 3.75
CA TYR A 127 5.71 12.94 3.20
C TYR A 127 5.78 12.79 1.67
N SER A 128 5.09 13.69 0.96
CA SER A 128 5.17 13.88 -0.50
C SER A 128 6.06 15.06 -0.84
#